data_AF-A0A0C1KDG9-F1
#
_entry.id   AF-A0A0C1KDG9-F1
#
_cell.length_a   1.000
_cell.length_b   1.000
_cell.length_c   1.000
_cell.angle_alpha   90.00
_cell.angle_beta   90.00
_cell.angle_gamma   90.00
#
_symmetry.space_group_name_H-M   'P 1'
#
loop_
_entity.id
_entity.type
_entity.pdbx_description
1 polymer ?
#
loop_
_entity_poly.entity_id
_entity_poly.type
_entity_poly.pdbx_seq_one_letter_code
_entity_poly.pdbx_strand_id
1 'polypeptide(L)' 'MNSLAKRADMVMNLAARAREIFERSKVDEKRQLLNFVFKNLKLDGKNLSIQTCESFSTLVGYKRCPKG' A
#
# COMPACT_ATOMS: atom_id res chain seq x y z
N MET A 1 21.15 5.59 -15.91
CA MET A 1 19.78 5.11 -15.59
C MET A 1 19.27 5.83 -14.35
N ASN A 2 18.14 6.53 -14.46
CA ASN A 2 17.63 7.43 -13.43
C ASN A 2 17.23 6.67 -12.14
N SER A 3 17.67 7.16 -10.98
CA SER A 3 17.43 6.53 -9.66
C SER A 3 15.94 6.39 -9.30
N LEU A 4 15.08 7.19 -9.93
CA LEU A 4 13.62 7.15 -9.75
C LEU A 4 12.98 5.90 -10.38
N ALA A 5 13.40 5.52 -11.60
CA ALA A 5 12.86 4.36 -12.30
C ALA A 5 13.19 3.05 -11.55
N LYS A 6 14.41 2.93 -11.03
CA LYS A 6 14.83 1.78 -10.21
C LYS A 6 13.99 1.60 -8.94
N ARG A 7 13.56 2.70 -8.32
CA ARG A 7 12.69 2.66 -7.13
C ARG A 7 11.27 2.24 -7.49
N ALA A 8 10.75 2.72 -8.62
CA ALA A 8 9.44 2.29 -9.12
C ALA A 8 9.40 0.79 -9.41
N ASP A 9 10.39 0.25 -10.13
CA ASP A 9 10.47 -1.19 -10.44
C ASP A 9 10.56 -2.04 -9.16
N MET A 10 11.35 -1.61 -8.18
CA MET A 10 11.45 -2.28 -6.90
C MET A 10 10.11 -2.33 -6.17
N VAL A 11 9.40 -1.20 -6.11
CA VAL A 11 8.07 -1.11 -5.48
C VAL A 11 7.06 -2.00 -6.21
N MET A 12 7.08 -2.01 -7.54
CA MET A 12 6.17 -2.83 -8.34
C MET A 12 6.45 -4.33 -8.16
N ASN A 13 7.71 -4.75 -8.09
CA ASN A 13 8.08 -6.13 -7.81
C ASN A 13 7.65 -6.57 -6.39
N LEU A 14 7.83 -5.70 -5.40
CA LEU A 14 7.35 -5.93 -4.04
C LEU A 14 5.82 -6.05 -3.99
N ALA A 15 5.10 -5.17 -4.69
CA ALA A 15 3.64 -5.21 -4.77
C ALA A 15 3.13 -6.49 -5.44
N ALA A 16 3.78 -6.92 -6.54
CA ALA A 16 3.44 -8.16 -7.25
C ALA A 16 3.59 -9.41 -6.37
N ARG A 17 4.52 -9.38 -5.41
CA ARG A 17 4.81 -10.48 -4.48
C ARG A 17 4.30 -10.22 -3.05
N ALA A 18 3.47 -9.19 -2.85
CA ALA A 18 3.08 -8.74 -1.51
C ALA A 18 2.46 -9.85 -0.66
N ARG A 19 1.64 -10.72 -1.28
CA ARG A 19 1.03 -11.87 -0.61
C ARG A 19 2.07 -12.90 -0.15
N GLU A 20 2.99 -13.29 -1.03
CA GLU A 20 4.05 -14.25 -0.72
C GLU A 20 4.94 -13.73 0.42
N ILE A 21 5.32 -12.45 0.33
CA ILE A 21 6.12 -11.76 1.35
C ILE A 21 5.37 -11.76 2.69
N PHE A 22 4.10 -11.38 2.67
CA PHE A 22 3.29 -11.37 3.88
C PHE A 22 3.18 -12.77 4.50
N GLU A 23 2.84 -13.80 3.73
CA GLU A 23 2.67 -15.17 4.25
C GLU A 23 3.94 -15.69 4.93
N ARG A 24 5.12 -15.40 4.35
CA ARG A 24 6.43 -15.82 4.86
C ARG A 24 7.00 -14.95 5.99
N SER A 25 6.46 -13.75 6.21
CA SER A 25 6.92 -12.84 7.26
C SER A 25 6.62 -13.35 8.68
N LYS A 26 7.45 -12.91 9.63
CA LYS A 26 7.24 -13.15 11.06
C LYS A 26 5.98 -12.44 11.55
N VAL A 27 5.44 -12.89 12.68
CA VAL A 27 4.20 -12.32 13.25
C VAL A 27 4.33 -10.82 13.52
N ASP A 28 5.48 -10.36 14.01
CA ASP A 28 5.68 -8.93 14.29
C ASP A 28 5.78 -8.09 13.01
N GLU A 29 6.41 -8.60 11.96
CA GLU A 29 6.46 -7.96 10.64
C GLU A 29 5.06 -7.87 10.03
N LYS A 30 4.26 -8.94 10.15
CA LYS A 30 2.85 -8.95 9.72
C LYS A 30 2.05 -7.88 10.45
N ARG A 31 2.21 -7.75 11.77
CA ARG A 31 1.55 -6.70 12.56
C ARG A 31 1.98 -5.31 12.12
N GLN A 32 3.27 -5.08 11.89
CA GLN A 32 3.76 -3.80 11.39
C GLN A 32 3.16 -3.45 10.02
N LEU A 33 3.10 -4.42 9.10
CA LEU A 33 2.49 -4.21 7.80
C LEU A 33 1.00 -3.88 7.91
N LEU A 34 0.25 -4.62 8.72
CA LEU A 34 -1.17 -4.37 8.97
C LEU A 34 -1.39 -2.99 9.59
N ASN A 35 -0.59 -2.62 10.59
CA ASN A 35 -0.66 -1.29 11.22
C ASN A 35 -0.35 -0.16 10.22
N PHE A 36 0.55 -0.40 9.28
CA PHE A 36 0.88 0.57 8.24
C PHE A 36 -0.26 0.72 7.21
N VAL A 37 -0.80 -0.40 6.71
CA VAL A 37 -1.91 -0.41 5.73
C VAL A 37 -3.18 0.19 6.34
N PHE A 38 -3.48 -0.19 7.58
CA PHE A 38 -4.69 0.23 8.31
C PHE A 38 -4.45 1.41 9.26
N LYS A 39 -3.39 2.20 9.03
CA LYS A 39 -3.06 3.34 9.90
C LYS A 39 -4.22 4.34 10.05
N ASN A 40 -5.08 4.46 9.03
CA ASN A 40 -6.26 5.35 9.02
C ASN A 40 -7.59 4.60 9.14
N LEU A 41 -7.57 3.40 9.71
CA LEU A 41 -8.76 2.64 10.03
C LEU A 41 -9.47 3.31 11.20
N LYS A 42 -10.70 3.78 10.95
CA LYS A 42 -11.58 4.37 11.97
C LYS A 42 -12.78 3.46 12.16
N LEU A 43 -12.98 3.04 13.40
CA LEU A 43 -14.16 2.31 13.81
C LEU A 43 -15.24 3.32 14.24
N ASP A 44 -16.38 3.30 13.55
CA ASP A 44 -17.56 4.09 13.87
C ASP A 44 -18.71 3.16 14.28
N GLY A 45 -18.77 2.85 15.58
CA GLY A 45 -19.69 1.84 16.11
C GLY A 45 -19.45 0.46 15.50
N LYS A 46 -20.39 0.00 14.65
CA LYS A 46 -20.28 -1.27 13.90
C LYS A 46 -19.68 -1.08 12.50
N ASN A 47 -19.48 0.15 12.05
CA ASN A 47 -18.98 0.47 10.73
C ASN A 47 -17.46 0.63 10.76
N LEU A 48 -16.77 -0.11 9.92
CA LEU A 48 -15.33 0.02 9.72
C LEU A 48 -15.09 0.93 8.51
N SER A 49 -14.56 2.13 8.74
CA SER A 49 -14.16 3.02 7.66
C SER A 49 -12.64 2.98 7.50
N ILE A 50 -12.18 2.72 6.28
CA ILE A 50 -10.77 2.77 5.93
C ILE A 50 -10.62 3.86 4.88
N GLN A 51 -9.96 4.95 5.24
CA GLN A 51 -9.58 5.96 4.27
C GLN A 51 -8.21 5.62 3.70
N THR A 52 -8.06 5.79 2.38
CA THR A 52 -6.75 5.72 1.74
C THR A 52 -5.82 6.70 2.42
N CYS A 53 -4.67 6.23 2.93
CA CYS A 53 -3.66 7.11 3.49
C CYS A 53 -3.29 8.19 2.49
N GLU A 54 -3.11 9.44 2.93
CA GLU A 54 -2.73 10.56 2.06
C GLU A 54 -1.49 10.21 1.22
N SER A 55 -0.54 9.44 1.77
CA SER A 55 0.65 8.96 1.06
C SER A 55 0.35 8.12 -0.18
N PHE A 56 -0.85 7.51 -0.26
CA PHE A 56 -1.31 6.72 -1.41
C PHE A 56 -2.40 7.42 -2.23
N SER A 57 -2.87 8.60 -1.80
CA SER A 57 -3.94 9.35 -2.49
C SER A 57 -3.53 9.72 -3.93
N THR A 58 -2.27 10.09 -4.14
CA THR A 58 -1.68 10.38 -5.45
C THR A 58 -1.73 9.18 -6.41
N LEU A 59 -1.54 7.96 -5.92
CA LEU A 59 -1.63 6.74 -6.74
C LEU A 59 -3.07 6.44 -7.15
N VAL A 60 -4.05 6.72 -6.29
CA VAL A 60 -5.47 6.59 -6.63
C VAL A 60 -5.87 7.60 -7.70
N GLY A 61 -5.35 8.83 -7.62
CA GLY A 61 -5.56 9.88 -8.64
C GLY A 61 -4.98 9.53 -10.01
N TYR A 62 -3.83 8.83 -10.05
CA TYR A 62 -3.17 8.43 -11.30
C TYR A 62 -4.04 7.55 -12.21
N LYS A 63 -4.90 6.69 -11.64
CA LYS A 63 -5.84 5.87 -12.43
C LYS A 63 -6.90 6.70 -13.19
N ARG A 64 -7.10 7.97 -12.83
CA ARG A 64 -8.11 8.85 -13.45
C ARG A 64 -7.58 9.72 -14.59
N CYS A 65 -6.29 9.64 -14.94
CA CYS A 65 -5.80 10.31 -16.13
C CYS A 65 -6.35 9.59 -17.38
N PRO A 66 -7.14 10.27 -18.25
CA PRO A 66 -7.46 9.74 -19.56
C PRO A 66 -6.14 9.56 -20.31
N LYS A 67 -5.88 8.36 -20.83
CA LYS A 67 -4.81 8.18 -21.79
C LYS A 67 -5.22 8.95 -23.05
N GLY A 68 -4.63 10.13 -23.23
CA GLY A 68 -4.61 10.81 -24.52
C GLY A 68 -3.73 10.06 -25.51
#